data_AF-A0A7S3ZJ82-F1
#
_entry.id   AF-A0A7S3ZJ82-F1
#
_cell.length_a   1.000
_cell.length_b   1.000
_cell.length_c   1.000
_cell.angle_alpha   90.00
_cell.angle_beta   90.00
_cell.angle_gamma   90.00
#
_symmetry.space_group_name_H-M   'P 1'
#
loop_
_entity.id
_entity.type
_entity.pdbx_description
1 polymer ?
#
loop_
_entity_poly.entity_id
_entity_poly.type
_entity_poly.pdbx_seq_one_letter_code
_entity_poly.pdbx_strand_id
1 'polypeptide(L)'
;DWYWLAAAVAAGDAGWLVSNDEMRDHHFGMLSRGDFLQWKARTVVKFEMDGGDVALAPPPPYSESAQFDAGGWHVPARVGAGAGEASAATVVVRRPAPGALAWLCCAPARAFEVSNKSE
;
A
#
# COMPACT_ATOMS: atom_id res chain seq x y z
N ASP A 1 -14.90 20.11 5.84
CA ASP A 1 -14.16 19.13 5.02
C ASP A 1 -14.31 19.30 3.51
N TRP A 2 -15.52 19.59 3.01
CA TRP A 2 -15.78 19.69 1.58
C TRP A 2 -14.93 20.70 0.80
N TYR A 3 -14.64 21.89 1.34
CA TYR A 3 -13.88 22.91 0.60
C TYR A 3 -12.44 22.51 0.29
N TRP A 4 -11.68 22.11 1.32
CA TRP A 4 -10.28 21.72 1.14
C TRP A 4 -10.17 20.41 0.35
N LEU A 5 -11.14 19.50 0.51
CA LEU A 5 -11.18 18.26 -0.26
C LEU A 5 -11.43 18.54 -1.74
N ALA A 6 -12.43 19.37 -2.05
CA ALA A 6 -12.77 19.74 -3.42
C ALA A 6 -11.59 20.47 -4.10
N ALA A 7 -10.93 21.39 -3.39
CA ALA A 7 -9.75 22.08 -3.91
C ALA A 7 -8.59 21.11 -4.20
N ALA A 8 -8.31 20.18 -3.30
CA ALA A 8 -7.23 19.19 -3.47
C ALA A 8 -7.52 18.20 -4.61
N VAL A 9 -8.78 17.77 -4.77
CA VAL A 9 -9.19 16.93 -5.91
C VAL A 9 -9.11 17.72 -7.23
N ALA A 10 -9.55 18.98 -7.24
CA ALA A 10 -9.50 19.82 -8.45
C ALA A 10 -8.07 20.14 -8.89
N ALA A 11 -7.11 20.16 -7.97
CA ALA A 11 -5.69 20.38 -8.27
C ALA A 11 -5.02 19.18 -8.99
N GLY A 12 -5.64 18.00 -8.98
CA GLY A 12 -5.14 16.80 -9.66
C GLY A 12 -3.73 16.39 -9.21
N ASP A 13 -2.90 15.95 -10.15
CA ASP A 13 -1.55 15.41 -9.88
C ASP A 13 -0.53 16.44 -9.38
N ALA A 14 -0.86 17.74 -9.46
CA ALA A 14 0.00 18.82 -8.97
C ALA A 14 -0.32 19.24 -7.53
N GLY A 15 -1.44 18.77 -6.97
CA GLY A 15 -1.92 19.17 -5.66
C GLY A 15 -1.41 18.26 -4.54
N TRP A 16 -0.95 18.85 -3.44
CA TRP A 16 -0.73 18.15 -2.17
C TRP A 16 -1.74 18.65 -1.14
N LEU A 17 -2.28 17.74 -0.33
CA LEU A 17 -3.14 18.07 0.81
C LEU A 17 -2.37 17.87 2.11
N VAL A 18 -1.91 18.96 2.73
CA VAL A 18 -1.26 18.89 4.04
C VAL A 18 -2.31 18.80 5.13
N SER A 19 -2.44 17.63 5.78
CA SER A 19 -3.40 17.43 6.87
C SER A 19 -3.12 16.18 7.69
N ASN A 20 -3.19 16.32 9.03
CA ASN A 20 -3.16 15.19 9.95
C ASN A 20 -4.51 14.49 10.13
N ASP A 21 -5.58 15.00 9.52
CA ASP A 21 -6.91 14.38 9.57
C ASP A 21 -6.89 12.95 9.02
N GLU A 22 -7.54 12.02 9.73
CA GLU A 22 -7.59 10.62 9.36
C GLU A 22 -8.72 10.29 8.36
N MET A 23 -9.66 11.20 8.15
CA MET A 23 -10.76 11.10 7.18
C MET A 23 -11.61 9.83 7.38
N ARG A 24 -11.94 9.51 8.64
CA ARG A 24 -12.64 8.28 9.06
C ARG A 24 -14.11 8.49 9.45
N ASP A 25 -14.62 9.71 9.32
CA ASP A 25 -15.98 10.03 9.73
C ASP A 25 -17.04 9.47 8.74
N HIS A 26 -18.31 9.60 9.11
CA HIS A 26 -19.44 9.13 8.30
C HIS A 26 -19.61 9.91 6.99
N HIS A 27 -19.10 11.15 6.91
CA HIS A 27 -19.15 11.93 5.67
C HIS A 27 -18.21 11.35 4.61
N PHE A 28 -17.01 10.89 5.01
CA PHE A 28 -16.10 10.18 4.10
C PHE A 28 -16.59 8.78 3.71
N GLY A 29 -17.51 8.19 4.50
CA GLY A 29 -18.19 6.95 4.15
C GLY A 29 -19.04 7.03 2.88
N MET A 30 -19.40 8.24 2.43
CA MET A 30 -20.13 8.46 1.18
C MET A 30 -19.23 8.41 -0.07
N LEU A 31 -17.91 8.51 0.10
CA LEU A 31 -16.95 8.47 -1.01
C LEU A 31 -16.63 7.02 -1.42
N SER A 32 -16.29 6.81 -2.69
CA SER A 32 -15.81 5.50 -3.17
C SER A 32 -14.61 5.05 -2.34
N ARG A 33 -14.76 3.96 -1.58
CA ARG A 33 -13.71 3.44 -0.69
C ARG A 33 -12.42 3.11 -1.45
N GLY A 34 -12.51 2.65 -2.70
CA GLY A 34 -11.35 2.31 -3.52
C GLY A 34 -10.59 3.55 -3.99
N ASP A 35 -11.30 4.48 -4.63
CA ASP A 35 -10.68 5.65 -5.27
C ASP A 35 -10.22 6.67 -4.24
N PHE A 36 -11.02 6.89 -3.19
CA PHE A 36 -10.68 7.83 -2.13
C PHE A 36 -9.44 7.40 -1.36
N LEU A 37 -9.30 6.12 -1.03
CA LEU A 37 -8.12 5.62 -0.31
C LEU A 37 -6.86 5.71 -1.17
N GLN A 38 -6.95 5.42 -2.48
CA GLN A 38 -5.84 5.59 -3.41
C GLN A 38 -5.44 7.06 -3.57
N TRP A 39 -6.43 7.95 -3.76
CA TRP A 39 -6.20 9.39 -3.83
C TRP A 39 -5.55 9.91 -2.55
N LYS A 40 -6.08 9.53 -1.38
CA LYS A 40 -5.57 9.92 -0.08
C LYS A 40 -4.11 9.49 0.11
N ALA A 41 -3.79 8.24 -0.26
CA ALA A 41 -2.44 7.70 -0.14
C ALA A 41 -1.41 8.42 -1.01
N ARG A 42 -1.83 9.04 -2.12
CA ARG A 42 -0.95 9.75 -3.06
C ARG A 42 -0.88 11.26 -2.84
N THR A 43 -1.92 11.84 -2.23
CA THR A 43 -2.11 13.30 -2.17
C THR A 43 -1.86 13.87 -0.78
N VAL A 44 -2.13 13.10 0.29
CA VAL A 44 -2.11 13.63 1.66
C VAL A 44 -0.70 13.61 2.25
N VAL A 45 -0.20 14.79 2.61
CA VAL A 45 1.07 15.00 3.33
C VAL A 45 0.78 15.11 4.82
N LYS A 46 1.37 14.22 5.62
CA LYS A 46 1.31 14.28 7.08
C LYS A 46 2.38 15.23 7.61
N PHE A 47 2.20 15.76 8.81
CA PHE A 47 3.20 16.60 9.43
C PHE A 47 3.32 16.34 10.92
N GLU A 48 4.51 16.54 11.45
CA GLU A 48 4.81 16.45 12.88
C GLU A 48 5.41 17.78 13.33
N MET A 49 5.03 18.22 14.53
CA MET A 49 5.55 19.44 15.13
C MET A 49 6.35 19.07 16.37
N ASP A 50 7.63 19.44 16.40
CA ASP A 50 8.50 19.22 17.55
C ASP A 50 9.30 20.49 17.84
N GLY A 51 9.22 21.00 19.07
CA GLY A 51 10.02 22.15 19.53
C GLY A 51 9.86 23.46 18.75
N GLY A 52 8.90 23.57 17.81
CA GLY A 52 8.74 24.73 16.91
C GLY A 52 9.13 24.45 15.46
N ASP A 53 9.76 23.30 15.18
CA ASP A 53 10.02 22.82 13.83
C ASP A 53 8.84 21.99 13.31
N VAL A 54 8.63 22.04 11.99
CA VAL A 54 7.59 21.27 11.30
C VAL A 54 8.23 20.32 10.30
N ALA A 55 8.11 19.02 10.55
CA ALA A 55 8.55 17.97 9.64
C ALA A 55 7.37 17.52 8.77
N LEU A 56 7.52 17.60 7.46
CA LEU A 56 6.53 17.07 6.49
C LEU A 56 6.90 15.64 6.10
N ALA A 57 5.91 14.76 6.08
CA ALA A 57 6.00 13.38 5.60
C ALA A 57 5.21 13.24 4.29
N PRO A 58 5.86 13.44 3.13
CA PRO A 58 5.20 13.29 1.84
C PRO A 58 4.86 11.81 1.56
N PRO A 59 3.78 11.55 0.81
CA PRO A 59 3.49 10.24 0.24
C PRO A 59 4.69 9.57 -0.43
N PRO A 60 4.80 8.24 -0.32
CA PRO A 60 5.87 7.49 -0.97
C PRO A 60 5.76 7.60 -2.50
N PRO A 61 6.89 7.52 -3.22
CA PRO A 61 6.92 7.56 -4.70
C PRO A 61 6.37 6.28 -5.35
N TYR A 62 5.83 5.36 -4.56
CA TYR A 62 5.26 4.08 -5.00
C TYR A 62 3.90 3.86 -4.33
N SER A 63 3.05 3.04 -4.94
CA SER A 63 1.78 2.64 -4.33
C SER A 63 1.94 1.36 -3.52
N GLU A 64 1.43 1.37 -2.29
CA GLU A 64 1.34 0.18 -1.42
C GLU A 64 0.17 -0.73 -1.82
N SER A 65 0.19 -1.22 -3.06
CA SER A 65 -0.79 -2.13 -3.62
C SER A 65 -0.11 -3.36 -4.21
N ALA A 66 -0.87 -4.41 -4.48
CA ALA A 66 -0.34 -5.53 -5.26
C ALA A 66 0.08 -5.02 -6.66
N GLN A 67 1.29 -5.38 -7.10
CA GLN A 67 1.87 -4.97 -8.38
C GLN A 67 2.54 -6.17 -9.07
N PHE A 68 2.64 -6.14 -10.39
CA PHE A 68 3.30 -7.17 -11.18
C PHE A 68 4.36 -6.55 -12.07
N ASP A 69 5.54 -7.18 -12.11
CA ASP A 69 6.64 -6.80 -13.01
C ASP A 69 7.27 -8.05 -13.66
N ALA A 70 8.40 -7.87 -14.34
CA ALA A 70 9.14 -8.96 -14.99
C ALA A 70 9.60 -10.07 -14.01
N GLY A 71 9.72 -9.77 -12.71
CA GLY A 71 10.09 -10.69 -11.65
C GLY A 71 8.89 -11.39 -10.99
N GLY A 72 7.67 -10.97 -11.28
CA GLY A 72 6.44 -11.59 -10.78
C GLY A 72 5.57 -10.65 -9.96
N TRP A 73 4.74 -11.23 -9.09
CA TRP A 73 3.81 -10.46 -8.24
C TRP A 73 4.50 -9.98 -6.97
N HIS A 74 4.28 -8.72 -6.62
CA HIS A 74 4.65 -8.08 -5.36
C HIS A 74 3.39 -7.74 -4.60
N VAL A 75 3.20 -8.33 -3.41
CA VAL A 75 2.03 -8.09 -2.57
C VAL A 75 2.49 -7.52 -1.22
N PRO A 76 1.99 -6.34 -0.80
CA PRO A 76 2.36 -5.77 0.49
C PRO A 76 1.81 -6.65 1.63
N ALA A 77 2.68 -7.04 2.55
CA ALA A 77 2.33 -7.83 3.72
C ALA A 77 2.37 -6.96 4.98
N ARG A 78 1.24 -6.95 5.70
CA ARG A 78 1.19 -6.37 7.05
C ARG A 78 1.66 -7.42 8.05
N VAL A 79 2.81 -7.22 8.66
CA VAL A 79 3.29 -8.07 9.75
C VAL A 79 2.52 -7.69 11.01
N GLY A 80 1.43 -8.40 11.29
CA GLY A 80 0.78 -8.36 12.60
C GLY A 80 1.58 -9.17 13.62
N ALA A 81 1.69 -8.69 14.85
CA ALA A 81 2.17 -9.48 15.98
C ALA A 81 1.13 -10.55 16.33
N GLY A 82 1.10 -11.64 15.57
CA GLY A 82 0.17 -12.75 15.79
C GLY A 82 0.74 -14.03 15.21
N ALA A 83 1.18 -14.93 16.09
CA ALA A 83 1.56 -16.29 15.73
C ALA A 83 0.30 -17.10 15.41
N GLY A 84 0.27 -17.71 14.21
CA GLY A 84 -0.74 -18.68 13.81
C GLY A 84 -0.18 -19.52 12.68
N GLU A 85 -0.06 -20.82 12.92
CA GLU A 85 0.41 -21.82 11.95
C GLU A 85 -0.54 -21.89 10.74
N ALA A 86 0.01 -21.76 9.54
CA ALA A 86 -0.69 -22.04 8.29
C ALA A 86 0.14 -23.05 7.48
N SER A 87 -0.46 -24.22 7.26
CA SER A 87 0.07 -25.34 6.49
C SER A 87 -0.11 -25.12 4.98
N ALA A 88 0.89 -25.59 4.21
CA ALA A 88 0.88 -25.95 2.79
C ALA A 88 0.63 -24.88 1.70
N ALA A 89 1.68 -24.11 1.39
CA ALA A 89 2.24 -23.87 0.05
C ALA A 89 3.55 -23.08 0.24
N THR A 90 4.68 -23.61 -0.23
CA THR A 90 6.01 -23.03 0.07
C THR A 90 6.20 -21.69 -0.64
N VAL A 91 5.83 -20.60 0.03
CA VAL A 91 6.26 -19.23 -0.30
C VAL A 91 7.57 -19.00 0.46
N VAL A 92 8.66 -18.67 -0.25
CA VAL A 92 9.93 -18.29 0.40
C VAL A 92 9.76 -16.88 0.96
N VAL A 93 9.26 -16.80 2.20
CA VAL A 93 9.13 -15.54 2.94
C VAL A 93 10.51 -15.15 3.47
N ARG A 94 11.16 -14.16 2.84
CA ARG A 94 12.27 -13.47 3.49
C ARG A 94 11.68 -12.47 4.50
N ARG A 95 11.77 -12.81 5.78
CA ARG A 95 11.30 -11.97 6.89
C ARG A 95 12.19 -10.72 7.00
N PRO A 96 11.66 -9.49 6.86
CA PRO A 96 12.42 -8.29 7.20
C PRO A 96 12.35 -8.01 8.70
N ALA A 97 13.27 -7.17 9.17
CA ALA A 97 13.36 -6.71 10.55
C ALA A 97 12.07 -5.99 11.02
N PRO A 98 11.80 -5.94 12.34
CA PRO A 98 10.59 -5.32 12.89
C PRO A 98 10.49 -3.84 12.51
N GLY A 99 9.31 -3.41 12.06
CA GLY A 99 9.01 -2.00 11.74
C GLY A 99 9.06 -1.61 10.27
N ALA A 100 9.44 -2.52 9.37
CA ALA A 100 9.47 -2.28 7.92
C ALA A 100 8.23 -2.86 7.21
N LEU A 101 7.72 -2.14 6.19
CA LEU A 101 6.82 -2.71 5.19
C LEU A 101 7.48 -3.95 4.57
N ALA A 102 6.82 -5.10 4.70
CA ALA A 102 7.28 -6.36 4.12
C ALA A 102 6.58 -6.58 2.77
N TRP A 103 7.30 -7.07 1.77
CA TRP A 103 6.75 -7.41 0.46
C TRP A 103 6.86 -8.92 0.23
N LEU A 104 5.77 -9.54 -0.21
CA LEU A 104 5.75 -10.93 -0.67
C LEU A 104 5.97 -10.93 -2.18
N CYS A 105 7.04 -11.57 -2.63
CA CYS A 105 7.36 -11.73 -4.05
C CYS A 105 7.03 -13.16 -4.50
N CYS A 106 6.11 -13.30 -5.46
CA CYS A 106 5.75 -14.57 -6.07
C CYS A 106 6.29 -14.61 -7.51
N ALA A 107 7.34 -15.40 -7.74
CA ALA A 107 7.84 -15.65 -9.09
C ALA A 107 6.84 -16.54 -9.87
N PRO A 108 6.67 -16.34 -11.19
CA PRO A 108 5.89 -17.26 -12.01
C PRO A 108 6.52 -18.67 -11.91
N ALA A 109 5.69 -19.68 -11.63
CA ALA A 109 6.15 -21.06 -11.68
C ALA A 109 6.73 -21.35 -13.08
N ARG A 110 7.92 -21.96 -13.15
CA ARG A 110 8.41 -22.52 -14.41
C ARG A 110 7.31 -23.46 -14.93
N ALA A 111 6.94 -23.30 -16.19
CA ALA A 111 5.97 -24.19 -16.84
C ALA A 111 6.39 -25.64 -16.55
N PHE A 112 5.49 -26.43 -15.98
CA PHE A 112 5.70 -27.88 -15.85
C PHE A 112 5.73 -28.45 -17.27
N GLU A 113 6.87 -28.99 -17.69
CA GLU A 113 6.91 -29.89 -18.85
C GLU A 113 6.19 -31.18 -18.46
N VAL A 114 4.96 -31.34 -18.95
CA VAL A 114 4.27 -32.62 -18.90
C VAL A 114 4.91 -33.53 -19.95
N SER A 115 5.92 -34.29 -19.53
CA SER A 115 6.45 -35.40 -20.33
C SER A 115 5.43 -36.54 -20.28
N ASN A 116 4.58 -36.63 -21.31
CA ASN A 116 3.79 -37.84 -21.54
C ASN A 116 4.74 -38.95 -22.00
N LYS A 117 5.15 -39.83 -21.07
CA LYS A 117 5.69 -41.13 -21.45
C LYS A 117 4.53 -42.03 -21.85
N SER A 118 4.39 -42.26 -23.14
CA SER A 118 3.62 -43.37 -23.70
C SER A 118 4.49 -44.63 -23.68
N GLU A 119 4.11 -45.63 -22.89
CA GLU A 119 4.38 -47.07 -23.13
C GLU A 119 3.25 -47.89 -22.51
#